data_AF-A0A9P8TSF7-F1
#
_entry.id   AF-A0A9P8TSF7-F1
#
_cell.length_a   1.000
_cell.length_b   1.000
_cell.length_c   1.000
_cell.angle_alpha   90.00
_cell.angle_beta   90.00
_cell.angle_gamma   90.00
#
_symmetry.space_group_name_H-M   'P 1'
#
loop_
_entity.id
_entity.type
_entity.pdbx_description
1 polymer ?
#
loop_
_entity_poly.entity_id
_entity_poly.type
_entity_poly.pdbx_seq_one_letter_code
_entity_poly.pdbx_strand_id
1 'polypeptide(L)'
;MASEHPALALPSALSPDDLDALSELSIVLAKVRAGLQSSTGLTTGATPGGPSSSGQQLSFKDVPGATDKLKHKIQHARAQVRALPDMDRSIEEQRAEVKELETRIEMQRALLERLRETGVQFSKDAYAGGDRMEL
;
A
#
# COMPACT_ATOMS: atom_id res chain seq x y z
N MET A 1 12.24 -6.97 -24.73
CA MET A 1 12.01 -5.67 -24.07
C MET A 1 11.70 -5.97 -22.62
N ALA A 2 12.72 -6.02 -21.76
CA ALA A 2 12.55 -6.28 -20.34
C ALA A 2 12.01 -5.01 -19.69
N SER A 3 10.76 -5.03 -19.26
CA SER A 3 10.17 -3.95 -18.47
C SER A 3 10.79 -3.99 -17.08
N GLU A 4 11.59 -2.98 -16.75
CA GLU A 4 12.09 -2.75 -15.40
C GLU A 4 10.91 -2.32 -14.52
N HIS A 5 10.29 -3.29 -13.84
CA HIS A 5 9.24 -3.02 -12.86
C HIS A 5 9.90 -2.61 -11.54
N PRO A 6 9.67 -1.37 -11.04
CA PRO A 6 10.19 -0.96 -9.74
C PRO A 6 9.52 -1.82 -8.66
N ALA A 7 10.34 -2.64 -8.00
CA ALA A 7 9.93 -3.60 -7.00
C ALA A 7 9.24 -2.91 -5.80
N LEU A 8 8.03 -3.38 -5.49
CA LEU A 8 7.45 -3.51 -4.13
C LEU A 8 7.32 -2.28 -3.22
N ALA A 9 7.64 -1.07 -3.67
CA ALA A 9 7.29 0.12 -2.92
C ALA A 9 5.82 0.46 -3.21
N LEU A 10 4.98 0.53 -2.17
CA LEU A 10 3.69 1.21 -2.28
C LEU A 10 3.98 2.60 -2.87
N PRO A 11 3.32 3.01 -3.98
CA PRO A 11 3.55 4.33 -4.54
C PRO A 11 3.40 5.36 -3.42
N SER A 12 4.35 6.30 -3.29
CA SER A 12 4.35 7.32 -2.24
C SER A 12 3.09 8.21 -2.26
N ALA A 13 2.28 8.08 -3.30
CA ALA A 13 0.97 8.70 -3.45
C ALA A 13 -0.15 7.97 -2.69
N LEU A 14 0.02 6.73 -2.22
CA LEU A 14 -1.00 5.99 -1.47
C LEU A 14 -0.97 6.37 0.01
N SER A 15 -1.65 7.45 0.37
CA SER A 15 -1.94 7.75 1.76
C SER A 15 -3.09 6.86 2.24
N PRO A 16 -3.01 6.21 3.42
CA PRO A 16 -4.14 5.48 3.98
C PRO A 16 -5.37 6.39 4.21
N ASP A 17 -5.16 7.69 4.34
CA ASP A 17 -6.23 8.68 4.46
C ASP A 17 -7.06 8.83 3.16
N ASP A 18 -6.46 8.60 1.99
CA ASP A 18 -7.16 8.67 0.69
C ASP A 18 -8.17 7.53 0.52
N LEU A 19 -7.95 6.41 1.21
CA LEU A 19 -8.81 5.23 1.18
C LEU A 19 -9.91 5.27 2.25
N ASP A 20 -9.83 6.19 3.22
CA ASP A 20 -10.84 6.35 4.27
C ASP A 20 -12.05 7.17 3.80
N ALA A 21 -12.85 6.55 2.93
CA ALA A 21 -14.15 7.07 2.50
C ALA A 21 -15.27 6.79 3.52
N LEU A 22 -15.07 5.82 4.43
CA LEU A 22 -16.07 5.42 5.43
C LEU A 22 -16.27 6.49 6.49
N SER A 23 -15.19 7.08 7.00
CA SER A 23 -15.29 8.19 7.96
C SER A 23 -16.03 9.38 7.36
N GLU A 24 -15.74 9.75 6.11
CA GLU A 24 -16.45 10.84 5.42
C GLU A 24 -17.93 10.53 5.18
N LEU A 25 -18.26 9.31 4.76
CA LEU A 25 -19.65 8.86 4.65
C LEU A 25 -20.38 8.97 5.98
N SER A 26 -19.76 8.52 7.07
CA SER A 26 -20.38 8.55 8.40
C SER A 26 -20.71 9.98 8.85
N ILE A 27 -19.83 10.93 8.56
CA ILE A 27 -20.02 12.35 8.84
C ILE A 27 -21.15 12.93 7.99
N VAL A 28 -21.17 12.67 6.68
CA VAL A 28 -22.23 13.17 5.79
C VAL A 28 -23.59 12.59 6.20
N LEU A 29 -23.65 11.30 6.52
CA LEU A 29 -24.88 10.62 6.92
C LEU A 29 -25.40 11.11 8.28
N ALA A 30 -24.51 11.36 9.24
CA ALA A 30 -24.87 11.98 10.52
C ALA A 30 -25.48 13.38 10.33
N LYS A 31 -24.90 14.19 9.44
CA LYS A 31 -25.40 15.54 9.11
C LYS A 31 -26.74 15.53 8.36
N VAL A 32 -26.94 14.58 7.44
CA VAL A 32 -28.23 14.40 6.74
C VAL A 32 -29.33 13.94 7.72
N ARG A 33 -29.00 13.01 8.62
CA ARG A 33 -29.92 12.54 9.67
C ARG A 33 -30.35 13.70 10.59
N ALA A 34 -29.41 14.53 11.03
CA ALA A 34 -29.72 15.72 11.81
C ALA A 34 -30.60 16.72 11.03
N GLY A 35 -30.37 16.86 9.71
CA GLY A 35 -31.22 17.60 8.78
C GLY A 35 -32.68 17.17 8.78
N LEU A 36 -32.89 15.86 8.61
CA LEU A 36 -34.20 15.22 8.60
C LEU A 36 -34.95 15.36 9.93
N GLN A 37 -34.26 15.19 11.05
CA GLN A 37 -34.85 15.27 12.39
C GLN A 37 -35.36 16.68 12.69
N SER A 38 -34.63 17.70 12.25
CA SER A 38 -34.99 19.10 12.42
C SER A 38 -36.13 19.56 11.49
N SER A 39 -36.19 19.05 10.25
CA SER A 39 -37.30 19.36 9.32
C SER A 39 -38.63 18.71 9.68
N THR A 40 -38.62 17.63 10.47
CA THR A 40 -39.83 16.85 10.80
C THR A 40 -40.45 17.24 12.15
N GLY A 41 -39.85 18.20 12.88
CA GLY A 41 -40.34 18.60 14.20
C GLY A 41 -40.36 17.46 15.22
N LEU A 42 -39.57 16.40 15.01
CA LEU A 42 -39.57 15.22 15.87
C LEU A 42 -38.54 15.42 16.99
N THR A 43 -38.92 16.17 18.03
CA THR A 43 -38.21 16.15 19.31
C THR A 43 -38.58 14.87 20.06
N THR A 44 -37.99 13.74 19.69
CA THR A 44 -38.08 12.52 20.50
C THR A 44 -36.71 12.12 21.00
N GLY A 45 -36.48 12.42 22.28
CA GLY A 45 -35.60 11.66 23.16
C GLY A 45 -34.10 11.84 22.93
N ALA A 46 -33.47 12.54 23.87
CA ALA A 46 -32.03 12.54 24.05
C ALA A 46 -31.45 11.11 24.04
N THR A 47 -30.51 10.84 23.13
CA THR A 47 -29.51 9.78 23.28
C THR A 47 -28.14 10.47 23.37
N PRO A 48 -27.52 10.56 24.56
CA PRO A 48 -26.18 11.09 24.70
C PRO A 48 -25.19 9.97 24.31
N GLY A 49 -24.35 10.19 23.29
CA GLY A 49 -23.22 9.27 23.03
C GLY A 49 -22.73 9.11 21.59
N GLY A 50 -23.20 9.88 20.61
CA GLY A 50 -22.60 9.90 19.27
C GLY A 50 -21.55 11.01 19.13
N PRO A 51 -20.40 10.80 18.45
CA PRO A 51 -19.39 11.84 18.28
C PRO A 51 -20.03 13.08 17.63
N SER A 52 -20.04 14.18 18.39
CA SER A 52 -20.50 15.48 17.94
C SER A 52 -19.62 15.98 16.79
N SER A 53 -19.98 15.62 15.56
CA SER A 53 -19.56 16.40 14.40
C SER A 53 -20.21 17.77 14.54
N SER A 54 -19.39 18.80 14.70
CA SER A 54 -19.75 20.21 14.79
C SER A 54 -20.88 20.61 13.81
N GLY A 55 -22.11 20.57 14.32
CA GLY A 55 -23.09 21.65 14.31
C GLY A 55 -23.68 22.14 12.98
N GLN A 56 -23.33 21.62 11.81
CA GLN A 56 -23.99 22.06 10.57
C GLN A 56 -24.94 20.99 10.04
N GLN A 57 -26.21 21.19 10.36
CA GLN A 57 -27.34 20.52 9.74
C GLN A 57 -27.27 20.72 8.21
N LEU A 58 -27.22 19.65 7.43
CA LEU A 58 -27.25 19.75 5.97
C LEU A 58 -28.70 19.84 5.51
N SER A 59 -29.05 20.91 4.79
CA SER A 59 -30.31 20.97 4.05
C SER A 59 -30.24 19.98 2.88
N PHE A 60 -31.38 19.40 2.47
CA PHE A 60 -31.45 18.49 1.33
C PHE A 60 -30.84 19.06 0.04
N LYS A 61 -30.86 20.39 -0.11
CA LYS A 61 -30.26 21.11 -1.25
C LYS A 61 -28.73 21.14 -1.20
N ASP A 62 -28.13 21.00 -0.02
CA ASP A 62 -26.69 21.08 0.21
C ASP A 62 -26.03 19.69 0.20
N VAL A 63 -26.82 18.62 0.16
CA VAL A 63 -26.33 17.22 0.12
C VAL A 63 -25.41 16.98 -1.09
N PRO A 64 -25.74 17.41 -2.32
CA PRO A 64 -24.83 17.22 -3.46
C PRO A 64 -23.46 17.87 -3.24
N GLY A 65 -23.42 19.08 -2.68
CA GLY A 65 -22.17 19.78 -2.37
C GLY A 65 -21.40 19.16 -1.19
N ALA A 66 -22.11 18.71 -0.15
CA ALA A 66 -21.50 18.05 1.00
C ALA A 66 -20.93 16.66 0.67
N THR A 67 -21.48 16.00 -0.36
CA THR A 67 -21.02 14.68 -0.84
C THR A 67 -19.93 14.79 -1.91
N ASP A 68 -19.63 16.00 -2.40
CA ASP A 68 -18.67 16.19 -3.48
C ASP A 68 -17.23 15.84 -3.07
N LYS A 69 -16.85 16.11 -1.81
CA LYS A 69 -15.55 15.67 -1.25
C LYS A 69 -15.41 14.15 -1.26
N LEU A 70 -16.45 13.45 -0.80
CA LEU A 70 -16.50 12.00 -0.84
C LEU A 70 -16.40 11.46 -2.27
N LYS A 71 -17.09 12.09 -3.23
CA LYS A 71 -17.01 11.72 -4.64
C LYS A 71 -15.57 11.84 -5.16
N HIS A 72 -14.91 12.97 -4.91
CA HIS A 72 -13.52 13.18 -5.31
C HIS A 72 -12.58 12.17 -4.64
N LYS A 73 -12.79 11.88 -3.35
CA LYS A 73 -12.00 10.89 -2.60
C LYS A 73 -12.13 9.48 -3.17
N ILE A 74 -13.35 9.04 -3.47
CA ILE A 74 -13.61 7.74 -4.10
C ILE A 74 -13.00 7.68 -5.51
N GLN A 75 -13.09 8.75 -6.30
CA GLN A 75 -12.47 8.81 -7.62
C GLN A 75 -10.94 8.72 -7.53
N HIS A 76 -10.35 9.45 -6.59
CA HIS A 76 -8.92 9.45 -6.33
C HIS A 76 -8.44 8.07 -5.86
N ALA A 77 -9.11 7.47 -4.87
CA ALA A 77 -8.84 6.12 -4.39
C ALA A 77 -8.91 5.08 -5.52
N ARG A 78 -9.91 5.16 -6.41
CA ARG A 78 -10.00 4.24 -7.57
C ARG A 78 -8.86 4.41 -8.56
N ALA A 79 -8.43 5.65 -8.82
CA ALA A 79 -7.29 5.91 -9.70
C ALA A 79 -6.00 5.36 -9.09
N GLN A 80 -5.80 5.59 -7.80
CA GLN A 80 -4.68 5.11 -7.00
C GLN A 80 -4.61 3.58 -6.95
N VAL A 81 -5.72 2.90 -6.67
CA VAL A 81 -5.80 1.42 -6.65
C VAL A 81 -5.50 0.86 -8.04
N ARG A 82 -5.93 1.50 -9.12
CA ARG A 82 -5.60 1.05 -10.49
C ARG A 82 -4.16 1.31 -10.89
N ALA A 83 -3.50 2.27 -10.24
CA ALA A 83 -2.10 2.59 -10.47
C ALA A 83 -1.14 1.70 -9.66
N LEU A 84 -1.67 0.84 -8.76
CA LEU A 84 -0.85 -0.14 -8.04
C LEU A 84 -0.21 -1.13 -9.02
N PRO A 85 1.06 -1.51 -8.79
CA PRO A 85 1.72 -2.53 -9.60
C PRO A 85 1.03 -3.89 -9.45
N ASP A 86 1.11 -4.68 -10.52
CA ASP A 86 0.60 -6.06 -10.60
C ASP A 86 -0.90 -6.20 -10.23
N MET A 87 -1.72 -5.17 -10.47
CA MET A 87 -3.18 -5.23 -10.24
C MET A 87 -3.94 -6.04 -11.28
N ASP A 88 -3.32 -6.30 -12.42
CA ASP A 88 -3.80 -7.15 -13.50
C ASP A 88 -3.43 -8.63 -13.31
N ARG A 89 -2.60 -8.94 -12.31
CA ARG A 89 -2.08 -10.29 -12.06
C ARG A 89 -2.73 -10.96 -10.86
N SER A 90 -2.81 -12.28 -10.92
CA SER A 90 -3.35 -13.08 -9.82
C SER A 90 -2.31 -13.27 -8.72
N ILE A 91 -2.79 -13.51 -7.49
CA ILE A 91 -1.93 -13.85 -6.34
C ILE A 91 -1.12 -15.12 -6.62
N GLU A 92 -1.68 -16.06 -7.37
CA GLU A 92 -1.04 -17.34 -7.68
C GLU A 92 0.16 -17.15 -8.61
N GLU A 93 0.01 -16.29 -9.62
CA GLU A 93 1.10 -15.92 -10.55
C GLU A 93 2.22 -15.20 -9.81
N GLN A 94 1.88 -14.26 -8.92
CA GLN A 94 2.86 -13.55 -8.10
C GLN A 94 3.59 -14.51 -7.17
N ARG A 95 2.89 -15.47 -6.53
CA ARG A 95 3.51 -16.49 -5.67
C ARG A 95 4.45 -17.41 -6.45
N ALA A 96 4.08 -17.80 -7.65
CA ALA A 96 4.93 -18.62 -8.52
C ALA A 96 6.22 -17.87 -8.89
N GLU A 97 6.12 -16.59 -9.23
CA GLU A 97 7.27 -15.74 -9.51
C GLU A 97 8.18 -15.56 -8.29
N VAL A 98 7.61 -15.28 -7.10
CA VAL A 98 8.39 -15.17 -5.86
C VAL A 98 9.21 -16.44 -5.64
N LYS A 99 8.61 -17.62 -5.82
CA LYS A 99 9.31 -18.90 -5.68
C LYS A 99 10.45 -19.06 -6.69
N GLU A 100 10.26 -18.64 -7.93
CA GLU A 100 11.31 -18.66 -8.95
C GLU A 100 12.46 -17.71 -8.58
N LEU A 101 12.13 -16.49 -8.16
CA LEU A 101 13.10 -15.49 -7.75
C LEU A 101 13.91 -15.94 -6.53
N GLU A 102 13.26 -16.52 -5.53
CA GLU A 102 13.91 -17.10 -4.35
C GLU A 102 14.88 -18.22 -4.76
N THR A 103 14.46 -19.11 -5.68
CA THR A 103 15.32 -20.17 -6.21
C THR A 103 16.54 -19.59 -6.92
N ARG A 104 16.35 -18.53 -7.72
CA ARG A 104 17.44 -17.83 -8.42
C ARG A 104 18.41 -17.17 -7.44
N ILE A 105 17.90 -16.53 -6.38
CA ILE A 105 18.71 -15.94 -5.32
C ILE A 105 19.56 -17.00 -4.63
N GLU A 106 18.98 -18.16 -4.33
CA GLU A 106 19.69 -19.27 -3.70
C GLU A 106 20.84 -19.77 -4.58
N MET A 107 20.58 -19.97 -5.88
CA MET A 107 21.62 -20.33 -6.85
C MET A 107 22.73 -19.29 -6.94
N GLN A 108 22.37 -18.00 -6.95
CA GLN A 108 23.35 -16.91 -7.01
C GLN A 108 24.20 -16.86 -5.74
N ARG A 109 23.60 -17.07 -4.56
CA ARG A 109 24.32 -17.15 -3.28
C ARG A 109 25.30 -18.32 -3.26
N ALA A 110 24.89 -19.51 -3.70
CA ALA A 110 25.76 -20.67 -3.80
C ALA A 110 26.95 -20.44 -4.75
N LEU A 111 26.72 -19.76 -5.88
CA LEU A 111 27.78 -19.41 -6.83
C LEU A 111 28.79 -18.42 -6.22
N LEU A 112 28.30 -17.39 -5.54
CA LEU A 112 29.15 -16.41 -4.85
C LEU A 112 29.98 -17.07 -3.74
N GLU A 113 29.39 -18.01 -3.00
CA GLU A 113 30.11 -18.76 -1.97
C GLU A 113 31.23 -19.61 -2.58
N ARG A 114 30.95 -20.34 -3.67
CA ARG A 114 31.98 -21.09 -4.40
C ARG A 114 33.10 -20.20 -4.93
N LEU A 115 32.75 -19.01 -5.43
CA LEU A 115 33.73 -18.03 -5.91
C LEU A 115 34.61 -17.53 -4.76
N ARG A 116 34.02 -17.28 -3.59
CA ARG A 116 34.74 -16.92 -2.36
C ARG A 116 35.72 -18.01 -1.95
N GLU A 117 35.27 -19.26 -1.86
CA GLU A 117 36.12 -20.41 -1.50
C GLU A 117 37.29 -20.58 -2.48
N THR A 118 36.99 -20.49 -3.77
CA THR A 118 38.00 -20.60 -4.83
C THR A 118 39.02 -19.47 -4.71
N GLY A 119 38.57 -18.22 -4.49
CA GLY A 119 39.46 -17.07 -4.28
C GLY A 119 40.37 -17.22 -3.04
N VAL A 120 39.85 -17.76 -1.95
CA VAL A 120 40.65 -18.06 -0.73
C VAL A 120 41.66 -19.18 -0.98
N GLN A 121 41.30 -20.19 -1.76
CA GLN A 121 42.23 -21.27 -2.14
C GLN A 121 43.37 -20.73 -3.03
N PHE A 122 43.04 -19.89 -4.03
CA PHE A 122 44.04 -19.24 -4.88
C PHE A 122 45.01 -18.35 -4.08
N SER A 123 44.53 -17.61 -3.07
CA SER A 123 45.42 -16.80 -2.24
C SER A 123 46.35 -17.70 -1.40
N LYS A 124 45.81 -18.75 -0.77
CA LYS A 124 46.59 -19.72 0.01
C LYS A 124 47.69 -20.39 -0.82
N ASP A 125 47.37 -20.82 -2.04
CA ASP A 125 48.32 -21.48 -2.95
C ASP A 125 49.40 -20.50 -3.44
N ALA A 126 49.06 -19.22 -3.64
CA ALA A 126 50.04 -18.17 -3.95
C ALA A 126 51.01 -17.90 -2.78
N TYR A 127 50.52 -17.88 -1.54
CA TYR A 127 51.38 -17.74 -0.34
C TYR A 127 52.27 -18.97 -0.11
N ALA A 128 51.75 -20.19 -0.34
CA ALA A 128 52.53 -21.43 -0.19
C ALA A 128 53.56 -21.65 -1.32
N GLY A 129 53.35 -21.06 -2.50
CA GLY A 129 54.31 -21.07 -3.60
C GLY A 129 55.45 -20.06 -3.42
N GLY A 130 55.21 -18.93 -2.75
CA GLY A 130 56.23 -17.91 -2.45
C GLY A 130 57.25 -18.36 -1.39
N ASP A 131 56.82 -19.14 -0.39
CA ASP A 131 57.68 -19.67 0.67
C ASP A 131 58.66 -20.74 0.18
N ARG A 132 58.39 -21.36 -0.98
CA ARG A 132 59.22 -22.44 -1.55
C ARG A 132 60.32 -21.95 -2.51
N MET A 133 60.48 -20.62 -2.66
CA MET A 133 61.41 -20.01 -3.62
C MET A 133 62.61 -19.29 -2.98
N GLU A 134 62.80 -19.39 -1.67
CA GLU A 134 64.04 -19.03 -1.00
C GLU A 134 64.51 -20.21 -0.14
N LEU A 135 65.45 -21.01 -0.67
CA LEU A 135 66.47 -21.80 0.05
C LEU A 135 67.38 -22.50 -0.97
#